data_AF-A0A3B6ATT4-F1
#
_entry.id   AF-A0A3B6ATT4-F1
#
_cell.length_a   1.000
_cell.length_b   1.000
_cell.length_c   1.000
_cell.angle_alpha   90.00
_cell.angle_beta   90.00
_cell.angle_gamma   90.00
#
_symmetry.space_group_name_H-M   'P 1'
#
loop_
_entity.id
_entity.type
_entity.pdbx_description
1 polymer ?
#
loop_
_entity_poly.entity_id
_entity_poly.type
_entity_poly.pdbx_seq_one_letter_code
_entity_poly.pdbx_strand_id
1 'polypeptide(L)'
;MEGIMDAEGVELEVLVGLSSRLCNAIPEDFERELEHGPNKERFIKRLVSALNSNMTPTAHCPGIRRVIVEHAIYMMEFIPVYTSCFKNCRMMEALLMVGCTPSRAEKYRFFSGDAGLMEHSIPLSTLVARAKELMDHE
;
A
#
# COMPACT_ATOMS: atom_id res chain seq x y z
N MET A 1 7.26 -11.56 -5.89
CA MET A 1 7.53 -10.26 -5.23
C MET A 1 8.71 -9.49 -5.80
N GLU A 2 9.66 -10.15 -6.47
CA GLU A 2 10.85 -9.51 -7.04
C GLU A 2 10.54 -8.36 -8.01
N GLY A 3 9.52 -8.47 -8.86
CA GLY A 3 9.13 -7.38 -9.77
C GLY A 3 8.71 -6.06 -9.10
N ILE A 4 8.23 -6.09 -7.84
CA ILE A 4 7.88 -4.87 -7.09
C ILE A 4 9.15 -4.11 -6.64
N MET A 5 10.28 -4.81 -6.50
CA MET A 5 11.50 -4.23 -5.94
C MET A 5 12.04 -3.09 -6.78
N ASP A 6 11.91 -3.18 -8.11
CA ASP A 6 12.48 -2.21 -9.06
C ASP A 6 11.42 -1.42 -9.84
N ALA A 7 10.13 -1.80 -9.74
CA ALA A 7 9.05 -1.11 -10.45
C ALA A 7 8.80 0.30 -9.91
N GLU A 8 8.46 1.25 -10.77
CA GLU A 8 8.10 2.62 -10.41
C GLU A 8 6.84 3.07 -11.15
N GLY A 9 6.23 4.18 -10.71
CA GLY A 9 5.08 4.78 -11.39
C GLY A 9 3.90 3.82 -11.56
N VAL A 10 3.34 3.76 -12.76
CA VAL A 10 2.16 2.93 -13.08
C VAL A 10 2.45 1.44 -12.88
N GLU A 11 3.65 0.97 -13.20
CA GLU A 11 4.03 -0.43 -13.02
C GLU A 11 3.99 -0.82 -11.54
N LEU A 12 4.53 0.04 -10.68
CA LEU A 12 4.48 -0.15 -9.22
C LEU A 12 3.03 -0.19 -8.72
N GLU A 13 2.18 0.73 -9.18
CA GLU A 13 0.76 0.77 -8.81
C GLU A 13 0.06 -0.55 -9.17
N VAL A 14 0.29 -1.06 -10.37
CA VAL A 14 -0.33 -2.29 -10.86
C VAL A 14 0.18 -3.51 -10.08
N LEU A 15 1.50 -3.64 -9.91
CA LEU A 15 2.09 -4.80 -9.26
C LEU A 15 1.75 -4.86 -7.76
N VAL A 16 1.81 -3.73 -7.04
CA VAL A 16 1.39 -3.66 -5.64
C VAL A 16 -0.12 -3.89 -5.53
N GLY A 17 -0.92 -3.32 -6.43
CA GLY A 17 -2.37 -3.57 -6.48
C GLY A 17 -2.73 -5.04 -6.69
N LEU A 18 -1.99 -5.76 -7.54
CA LEU A 18 -2.17 -7.20 -7.73
C LEU A 18 -1.72 -7.98 -6.50
N SER A 19 -0.55 -7.66 -5.94
CA SER A 19 -0.01 -8.25 -4.70
C SER A 19 -0.99 -8.10 -3.53
N SER A 20 -1.60 -6.93 -3.40
CA SER A 20 -2.64 -6.63 -2.41
C SER A 20 -3.86 -7.54 -2.55
N ARG A 21 -4.36 -7.73 -3.78
CA ARG A 21 -5.49 -8.64 -4.03
C ARG A 21 -5.14 -10.10 -3.75
N LEU A 22 -3.91 -10.54 -4.05
CA LEU A 22 -3.46 -11.89 -3.73
C LEU A 22 -3.36 -12.10 -2.21
N CYS A 23 -2.79 -11.14 -1.48
CA CYS A 23 -2.71 -11.18 -0.02
C CYS A 23 -4.11 -11.28 0.63
N ASN A 24 -5.11 -10.59 0.07
CA ASN A 24 -6.49 -10.69 0.55
C ASN A 24 -7.19 -11.99 0.13
N ALA A 25 -6.93 -12.50 -1.06
CA ALA A 25 -7.64 -13.66 -1.61
C ALA A 25 -7.07 -15.01 -1.14
N ILE A 26 -5.75 -15.11 -1.00
CA ILE A 26 -5.02 -16.34 -0.68
C ILE A 26 -3.86 -16.05 0.31
N PRO A 27 -4.16 -15.58 1.53
CA PRO A 27 -3.15 -15.11 2.48
C PRO A 27 -2.08 -16.15 2.83
N GLU A 28 -2.46 -17.43 2.97
CA GLU A 28 -1.52 -18.52 3.31
C GLU A 28 -0.48 -18.77 2.20
N ASP A 29 -0.95 -18.82 0.94
CA ASP A 29 -0.05 -18.97 -0.21
C ASP A 29 0.81 -17.72 -0.40
N PHE A 30 0.24 -16.53 -0.16
CA PHE A 30 0.98 -15.27 -0.21
C PHE A 30 2.09 -15.21 0.84
N GLU A 31 1.80 -15.60 2.09
CA GLU A 31 2.79 -15.65 3.17
C GLU A 31 3.91 -16.63 2.81
N ARG A 32 3.57 -17.83 2.34
CA ARG A 32 4.57 -18.82 1.91
C ARG A 32 5.47 -18.27 0.81
N GLU A 33 4.93 -17.61 -0.19
CA GLU A 33 5.74 -16.97 -1.24
C GLU A 33 6.66 -15.85 -0.71
N LEU A 34 6.23 -15.14 0.34
CA LEU A 34 7.01 -14.08 0.97
C LEU A 34 8.15 -14.65 1.82
N GLU A 35 7.93 -15.78 2.49
CA GLU A 35 8.96 -16.50 3.25
C GLU A 35 10.09 -17.05 2.35
N HIS A 36 9.75 -17.55 1.17
CA HIS A 36 10.71 -18.08 0.19
C HIS A 36 11.28 -16.97 -0.73
N GLY A 37 10.77 -15.75 -0.61
CA GLY A 37 11.07 -14.62 -1.48
C GLY A 37 12.17 -13.69 -0.95
N PRO A 38 12.23 -12.44 -1.45
CA PRO A 38 13.13 -11.44 -0.89
C PRO A 38 12.86 -11.27 0.61
N ASN A 39 13.92 -11.04 1.41
CA ASN A 39 13.81 -10.85 2.86
C ASN A 39 12.56 -10.00 3.20
N LYS A 40 11.64 -10.54 4.02
CA LYS A 40 10.38 -9.88 4.39
C LYS A 40 10.52 -8.40 4.77
N GLU A 41 11.59 -8.07 5.48
CA GLU A 41 11.89 -6.71 5.90
C GLU A 41 12.25 -5.83 4.69
N ARG A 42 12.95 -6.40 3.70
CA ARG A 42 13.28 -5.73 2.43
C ARG A 42 12.01 -5.41 1.64
N PHE A 43 11.05 -6.34 1.58
CA PHE A 43 9.77 -6.09 0.90
C PHE A 43 8.97 -4.98 1.59
N ILE A 44 8.86 -5.02 2.93
CA ILE A 44 8.17 -3.98 3.70
C ILE A 44 8.87 -2.63 3.55
N LYS A 45 10.21 -2.59 3.63
CA LYS A 45 11.01 -1.38 3.37
C LYS A 45 10.74 -0.82 1.98
N ARG A 46 10.59 -1.68 0.96
CA ARG A 46 10.25 -1.26 -0.40
C ARG A 46 8.89 -0.56 -0.44
N LEU A 47 7.87 -1.11 0.21
CA LEU A 47 6.53 -0.51 0.30
C LEU A 47 6.56 0.84 1.02
N VAL A 48 7.24 0.93 2.17
CA VAL A 48 7.37 2.20 2.91
C VAL A 48 8.15 3.23 2.10
N SER A 49 9.24 2.82 1.44
CA SER A 49 10.01 3.70 0.56
C SER A 49 9.16 4.23 -0.59
N ALA A 50 8.38 3.36 -1.24
CA ALA A 50 7.45 3.76 -2.29
C ALA A 50 6.42 4.79 -1.78
N LEU A 51 5.86 4.57 -0.59
CA LEU A 51 4.90 5.49 0.00
C LEU A 51 5.51 6.87 0.25
N ASN A 52 6.74 6.90 0.77
CA ASN A 52 7.50 8.13 1.02
C ASN A 52 7.89 8.85 -0.28
N SER A 53 8.32 8.12 -1.31
CA SER A 53 8.62 8.71 -2.63
C SER A 53 7.37 9.32 -3.29
N ASN A 54 6.18 8.91 -2.87
CA ASN A 54 4.89 9.36 -3.40
C ASN A 54 4.12 10.26 -2.41
N MET A 55 4.81 10.98 -1.50
CA MET A 55 4.17 11.92 -0.55
C MET A 55 3.36 13.02 -1.26
N THR A 56 3.79 13.45 -2.44
CA THR A 56 2.98 14.27 -3.35
C THR A 56 2.43 13.36 -4.43
N PRO A 57 1.10 13.20 -4.54
CA PRO A 57 0.53 12.29 -5.51
C PRO A 57 0.70 12.90 -6.90
N THR A 58 1.18 12.10 -7.86
CA THR A 58 1.26 12.53 -9.25
C THR A 58 -0.07 12.27 -9.95
N ALA A 59 -0.37 13.05 -11.00
CA ALA A 59 -1.57 12.84 -11.79
C ALA A 59 -1.56 11.51 -12.57
N HIS A 60 -0.36 10.96 -12.85
CA HIS A 60 -0.17 9.77 -13.68
C HIS A 60 -0.33 8.45 -12.94
N CYS A 61 -0.13 8.45 -11.62
CA CYS A 61 -0.25 7.26 -10.78
C CYS A 61 -0.85 7.60 -9.39
N PRO A 62 -2.07 8.15 -9.34
CA PRO A 62 -2.69 8.57 -8.09
C PRO A 62 -3.00 7.39 -7.15
N GLY A 63 -3.04 6.15 -7.66
CA GLY A 63 -3.39 5.00 -6.85
C GLY A 63 -2.24 4.38 -6.07
N ILE A 64 -0.97 4.75 -6.30
CA ILE A 64 0.19 4.14 -5.62
C ILE A 64 0.02 4.11 -4.10
N ARG A 65 -0.32 5.26 -3.51
CA ARG A 65 -0.46 5.34 -2.06
C ARG A 65 -1.59 4.46 -1.55
N ARG A 66 -2.73 4.46 -2.25
CA ARG A 66 -3.86 3.60 -1.92
C ARG A 66 -3.45 2.13 -1.92
N VAL A 67 -2.87 1.64 -3.02
CA VAL A 67 -2.57 0.21 -3.15
C VAL A 67 -1.55 -0.23 -2.11
N ILE A 68 -0.59 0.63 -1.73
CA ILE A 68 0.36 0.34 -0.66
C ILE A 68 -0.34 0.28 0.70
N VAL A 69 -1.22 1.24 1.02
CA VAL A 69 -1.96 1.24 2.29
C VAL A 69 -2.89 0.03 2.38
N GLU A 70 -3.63 -0.29 1.32
CA GLU A 70 -4.46 -1.49 1.23
C GLU A 70 -3.62 -2.76 1.44
N HIS A 71 -2.46 -2.84 0.80
CA HIS A 71 -1.59 -4.00 0.94
C HIS A 71 -1.09 -4.17 2.39
N ALA A 72 -0.67 -3.07 3.03
CA ALA A 72 -0.24 -3.09 4.42
C ALA A 72 -1.36 -3.53 5.37
N ILE A 73 -2.59 -3.05 5.15
CA ILE A 73 -3.77 -3.49 5.92
C ILE A 73 -3.95 -5.00 5.79
N TYR A 74 -4.01 -5.54 4.57
CA TYR A 74 -4.24 -6.97 4.39
C TYR A 74 -3.11 -7.83 4.97
N MET A 75 -1.85 -7.38 4.85
CA MET A 75 -0.74 -8.08 5.50
C MET A 75 -0.88 -8.08 7.02
N MET A 76 -1.24 -6.95 7.65
CA MET A 76 -1.40 -6.88 9.10
C MET A 76 -2.66 -7.60 9.62
N GLU A 77 -3.75 -7.62 8.84
CA GLU A 77 -5.00 -8.29 9.22
C GLU A 77 -4.92 -9.81 9.08
N PHE A 78 -4.38 -10.30 7.97
CA PHE A 78 -4.35 -11.74 7.70
C PHE A 78 -3.06 -12.40 8.18
N ILE A 79 -1.98 -11.63 8.34
CA ILE A 79 -0.66 -12.16 8.71
C ILE A 79 -0.03 -11.28 9.81
N PRO A 80 -0.56 -11.34 11.06
CA PRO A 80 -0.27 -10.35 12.10
C PRO A 80 1.20 -10.25 12.52
N VAL A 81 2.02 -11.27 12.22
CA VAL A 81 3.48 -11.23 12.45
C VAL A 81 4.16 -10.06 11.72
N TYR A 82 3.55 -9.52 10.65
CA TYR A 82 4.09 -8.38 9.92
C TYR A 82 3.81 -7.02 10.55
N THR A 83 2.89 -6.92 11.52
CA THR A 83 2.58 -5.64 12.19
C THR A 83 3.82 -5.01 12.81
N SER A 84 4.59 -5.80 13.59
CA SER A 84 5.86 -5.34 14.17
C SER A 84 6.89 -4.94 13.11
N CYS A 85 6.92 -5.63 11.98
CA CYS A 85 7.83 -5.30 10.87
C CYS A 85 7.48 -3.95 10.23
N PHE A 86 6.19 -3.65 10.02
CA PHE A 86 5.73 -2.35 9.53
C PHE A 86 6.06 -1.22 10.51
N LYS A 87 5.86 -1.42 11.81
CA LYS A 87 6.27 -0.46 12.86
C LYS A 87 7.77 -0.17 12.79
N ASN A 88 8.59 -1.23 12.79
CA ASN A 88 10.05 -1.11 12.74
C ASN A 88 10.55 -0.43 11.46
N CYS A 89 9.79 -0.55 10.36
CA CYS A 89 10.08 0.14 9.10
C CYS A 89 9.51 1.56 9.03
N ARG A 90 9.00 2.13 10.13
CA ARG A 90 8.47 3.51 10.21
C ARG A 90 7.25 3.76 9.30
N MET A 91 6.40 2.75 9.15
CA MET A 91 5.15 2.88 8.39
C MET A 91 4.19 3.90 9.01
N MET A 92 4.16 4.01 10.34
CA MET A 92 3.29 4.96 11.05
C MET A 92 3.55 6.41 10.62
N GLU A 93 4.81 6.82 10.52
CA GLU A 93 5.17 8.16 10.07
C GLU A 93 4.82 8.39 8.60
N ALA A 94 5.00 7.38 7.74
CA ALA A 94 4.59 7.47 6.34
C ALA A 94 3.06 7.67 6.23
N LEU A 95 2.27 6.91 7.00
CA LEU A 95 0.79 7.05 7.03
C LEU A 95 0.33 8.41 7.59
N LEU A 96 1.03 8.97 8.58
CA LEU A 96 0.75 10.33 9.06
C LEU A 96 0.87 11.35 7.93
N MET A 97 1.91 11.24 7.11
CA MET A 97 2.10 12.14 5.97
C MET A 97 1.01 11.98 4.92
N VAL A 98 0.65 10.74 4.55
CA VAL A 98 -0.43 10.48 3.58
C VAL A 98 -1.77 11.06 4.04
N GLY A 99 -2.08 10.96 5.34
CA GLY A 99 -3.28 11.55 5.91
C GLY A 99 -3.31 13.09 5.83
N CYS A 100 -2.14 13.74 5.83
CA CYS A 100 -2.01 15.20 5.78
C CYS A 100 -1.95 15.77 4.35
N THR A 101 -1.68 14.95 3.32
CA THR A 101 -1.54 15.40 1.92
C THR A 101 -2.56 14.76 0.96
N PRO A 102 -3.88 14.85 1.24
CA PRO A 102 -4.89 14.24 0.38
C PRO A 102 -4.95 14.92 -0.99
N SER A 103 -5.12 14.13 -2.05
CA SER A 103 -5.40 14.62 -3.39
C SER A 103 -6.77 14.19 -3.89
N ARG A 104 -7.41 15.07 -4.67
CA ARG A 104 -8.68 14.77 -5.33
C ARG A 104 -8.56 13.60 -6.30
N ALA A 105 -7.40 13.42 -6.95
CA ALA A 105 -7.19 12.33 -7.91
C ALA A 105 -7.32 10.95 -7.24
N GLU A 106 -6.92 10.82 -5.98
CA GLU A 106 -6.93 9.54 -5.24
C GLU A 106 -8.32 9.05 -4.86
N LYS A 107 -9.34 9.89 -5.10
CA LYS A 107 -10.74 9.48 -4.98
C LYS A 107 -11.16 8.59 -6.14
N TYR A 108 -10.49 8.68 -7.29
CA TYR A 108 -10.92 8.01 -8.52
C TYR A 108 -10.03 6.82 -8.86
N ARG A 109 -10.67 5.75 -9.36
CA ARG A 109 -10.01 4.51 -9.83
C ARG A 109 -9.83 4.49 -11.35
N PHE A 110 -10.68 5.21 -12.09
CA PHE A 110 -10.64 5.28 -13.55
C PHE A 110 -10.58 6.73 -14.01
N PHE A 111 -9.83 6.96 -15.08
CA PHE A 111 -9.61 8.29 -15.66
C PHE A 111 -9.84 8.28 -17.16
N SER A 112 -10.30 9.41 -17.70
CA SER A 112 -10.29 9.74 -19.13
C SER A 112 -9.57 11.08 -19.30
N GLY A 113 -8.29 11.04 -19.66
CA GLY A 113 -7.40 12.20 -19.52
C GLY A 113 -7.29 12.58 -18.04
N ASP A 114 -7.49 13.85 -17.71
CA ASP A 114 -7.45 14.35 -16.33
C ASP A 114 -8.80 14.22 -15.58
N ALA A 115 -9.84 13.71 -16.25
CA ALA A 115 -11.17 13.56 -15.66
C ALA A 115 -11.31 12.20 -14.95
N GLY A 116 -11.56 12.22 -13.64
CA GLY A 116 -11.92 11.03 -12.87
C GLY A 116 -13.33 10.54 -13.20
N LEU A 117 -13.46 9.25 -13.52
CA LEU A 117 -14.70 8.64 -14.01
C LEU A 117 -15.44 7.82 -12.95
N MET A 118 -14.71 7.20 -12.02
CA MET A 118 -15.29 6.30 -11.03
C MET A 118 -14.59 6.45 -9.70
N GLU A 119 -15.34 6.80 -8.66
CA GLU A 119 -14.81 6.95 -7.31
C GLU A 119 -14.61 5.60 -6.61
N HIS A 120 -13.62 5.54 -5.73
CA HIS A 120 -13.48 4.47 -4.76
C HIS A 120 -14.60 4.56 -3.73
N SER A 121 -15.17 3.41 -3.36
CA SER A 121 -16.22 3.33 -2.33
C SER A 121 -15.71 3.66 -0.92
N ILE A 122 -14.43 3.36 -0.64
CA ILE A 122 -13.79 3.63 0.64
C ILE A 122 -12.77 4.76 0.44
N PRO A 123 -12.85 5.90 1.13
CA PRO A 123 -11.85 6.97 1.05
C PRO A 123 -10.46 6.52 1.52
N LEU A 124 -9.40 7.12 0.95
CA LEU A 124 -8.02 6.82 1.38
C LEU A 124 -7.80 7.14 2.86
N SER A 125 -8.42 8.20 3.38
CA SER A 125 -8.33 8.56 4.81
C SER A 125 -8.86 7.47 5.73
N THR A 126 -9.92 6.76 5.32
CA THR A 126 -10.47 5.62 6.07
C THR A 126 -9.49 4.45 6.10
N LEU A 127 -8.82 4.17 4.98
CA LEU A 127 -7.76 3.16 4.93
C LEU A 127 -6.57 3.55 5.82
N VAL A 128 -6.13 4.82 5.77
CA VAL A 128 -5.05 5.31 6.62
C VAL A 128 -5.41 5.17 8.10
N ALA A 129 -6.64 5.49 8.50
CA ALA A 129 -7.10 5.30 9.87
C ALA A 129 -7.02 3.82 10.28
N ARG A 130 -7.55 2.91 9.45
CA ARG A 130 -7.51 1.47 9.70
C ARG A 130 -6.09 0.93 9.83
N ALA A 131 -5.18 1.35 8.95
CA ALA A 131 -3.78 0.93 9.00
C ALA A 131 -3.08 1.40 10.28
N LYS A 132 -3.41 2.59 10.80
CA LYS A 132 -2.90 3.08 12.08
C LYS A 132 -3.45 2.28 13.26
N GLU A 133 -4.77 2.03 13.29
CA GLU A 133 -5.40 1.21 14.33
C GLU A 133 -4.75 -0.17 14.46
N LEU A 134 -4.49 -0.84 13.33
CA LEU A 134 -3.80 -2.14 13.31
C LEU A 134 -2.39 -2.10 13.90
N MET A 135 -1.72 -0.95 13.85
CA MET A 135 -0.42 -0.75 14.49
C MET A 135 -0.53 -0.25 15.94
N ASP A 136 -1.65 0.30 16.39
CA ASP A 136 -1.81 0.73 17.77
C ASP A 136 -2.28 -0.41 18.69
N HIS A 137 -2.84 -1.48 18.14
CA HIS A 137 -3.15 -2.72 18.85
C HIS A 137 -1.87 -3.55 19.12
N GLU A 138 -1.12 -3.22 20.17
CA GLU A 138 -0.19 -4.14 20.85
C GLU A 138 -0.45 -4.14 22.36
#